data_AF-A0A373BC72-F1
#
_entry.id   AF-A0A373BC72-F1
#
_cell.length_a   1.000
_cell.length_b   1.000
_cell.length_c   1.000
_cell.angle_alpha   90.00
_cell.angle_beta   90.00
_cell.angle_gamma   90.00
#
_symmetry.space_group_name_H-M   'P 1'
#
loop_
_entity.id
_entity.type
_entity.pdbx_description
1 polymer ?
#
loop_
_entity_poly.entity_id
_entity_poly.type
_entity_poly.pdbx_seq_one_letter_code
_entity_poly.pdbx_strand_id
1 'polypeptide(L)'
;MGTPNDGKLKVVTTLFPYYDFTRQIAGDAVDLSMVIPAGQDSHSFEPTPADIRLIQNADLLICNGGAMEQWVSQVVASLDSESLKVITMMDYVDTVEEEIVEGMEDAGEEHHHSHASADDTHDDHDHDEAVHADDDDHDAEDHDHTDDEHDHDAEDHDHTDDEHDHDAEDHTHTHDDDDADYEIEYDEHIWTSPVNAMKITQVITDTLQEMDPADADTFAANAEDYLGKLKNLDQEFRNVVDGADLDLIVMADKFPLRYFADTYGLRYRAAFSGCASDTEPSAKTIAYLIDKVREEQIPAVYYLELSSHRVAEIISEETGAKPLLFHSCHNVTRREFDNGVTYLELMEQNVVNLREGLYR
;
A
#
# COMPACT_ATOMS: atom_id res chain seq x y z
N MET A 1 2.01 -31.46 22.17
CA MET A 1 2.55 -31.34 23.54
C MET A 1 2.73 -29.85 23.77
N GLY A 2 1.95 -29.25 24.67
CA GLY A 2 2.10 -27.82 24.98
C GLY A 2 3.44 -27.59 25.65
N THR A 3 4.15 -26.55 25.23
CA THR A 3 5.34 -26.05 25.92
C THR A 3 4.96 -25.70 27.37
N PRO A 4 5.83 -25.97 28.37
CA PRO A 4 5.60 -25.54 29.73
C PRO A 4 5.47 -24.01 29.75
N ASN A 5 4.43 -23.49 30.39
CA ASN A 5 4.25 -22.06 30.63
C ASN A 5 5.40 -21.63 31.57
N ASP A 6 6.49 -21.09 31.02
CA ASP A 6 7.66 -20.63 31.77
C ASP A 6 7.40 -19.30 32.50
N GLY A 7 6.22 -18.71 32.28
CA GLY A 7 5.75 -17.49 32.93
C GLY A 7 6.17 -16.22 32.19
N LYS A 8 6.84 -16.33 31.04
CA LYS A 8 7.21 -15.18 30.22
C LYS A 8 5.98 -14.51 29.61
N LEU A 9 6.08 -13.20 29.43
CA LEU A 9 5.11 -12.40 28.71
C LEU A 9 5.05 -12.86 27.25
N LYS A 10 3.85 -13.17 26.75
CA LYS A 10 3.64 -13.55 25.35
C LYS A 10 3.37 -12.31 24.52
N VAL A 11 4.32 -11.98 23.65
CA VAL A 11 4.27 -10.80 22.80
C VAL A 11 4.08 -11.24 21.36
N VAL A 12 3.04 -10.72 20.73
CA VAL A 12 2.73 -10.95 19.32
C VAL A 12 2.85 -9.64 18.58
N THR A 13 3.60 -9.63 17.48
CA THR A 13 3.73 -8.48 16.59
C THR A 13 3.14 -8.81 15.22
N THR A 14 2.63 -7.81 14.51
CA THR A 14 2.12 -8.00 13.14
C THR A 14 3.26 -8.06 12.13
N LEU A 15 4.12 -7.05 12.12
CA LEU A 15 5.17 -6.83 11.12
C LEU A 15 6.59 -7.13 11.65
N PHE A 16 7.55 -7.26 10.71
CA PHE A 16 8.96 -7.47 11.01
C PHE A 16 9.66 -6.36 11.82
N PRO A 17 9.47 -5.05 11.58
CA PRO A 17 10.17 -4.03 12.35
C PRO A 17 9.77 -4.09 13.82
N TYR A 18 8.48 -4.31 14.14
CA TYR A 18 8.01 -4.49 15.51
C TYR A 18 8.55 -5.76 16.15
N TYR A 19 8.62 -6.86 15.39
CA TYR A 19 9.27 -8.08 15.83
C TYR A 19 10.74 -7.81 16.20
N ASP A 20 11.51 -7.17 15.30
CA ASP A 20 12.91 -6.93 15.55
C ASP A 20 13.13 -5.95 16.71
N PHE A 21 12.42 -4.83 16.77
CA PHE A 21 12.54 -3.88 17.88
C PHE A 21 12.25 -4.56 19.23
N THR A 22 11.18 -5.35 19.30
CA THR A 22 10.86 -6.13 20.51
C THR A 22 11.95 -7.14 20.82
N ARG A 23 12.50 -7.83 19.81
CA ARG A 23 13.61 -8.77 19.96
C ARG A 23 14.88 -8.09 20.49
N GLN A 24 15.20 -6.89 20.04
CA GLN A 24 16.36 -6.12 20.51
C GLN A 24 16.19 -5.67 21.97
N ILE A 25 14.98 -5.29 22.37
CA ILE A 25 14.68 -4.82 23.73
C ILE A 25 14.59 -5.99 24.72
N ALA A 26 13.81 -7.01 24.38
CA ALA A 26 13.40 -8.06 25.31
C ALA A 26 14.23 -9.34 25.21
N GLY A 27 14.76 -9.66 24.03
CA GLY A 27 15.49 -10.90 23.77
C GLY A 27 14.70 -12.13 24.28
N ASP A 28 15.38 -12.97 25.08
CA ASP A 28 14.80 -14.20 25.61
C ASP A 28 13.86 -13.98 26.83
N ALA A 29 13.64 -12.75 27.30
CA ALA A 29 12.78 -12.47 28.45
C ALA A 29 11.29 -12.63 28.13
N VAL A 30 10.90 -12.55 26.85
CA VAL A 30 9.52 -12.70 26.37
C VAL A 30 9.39 -13.89 25.43
N ASP A 31 8.17 -14.41 25.27
CA ASP A 31 7.82 -15.34 24.20
C ASP A 31 7.30 -14.53 23.00
N LEU A 32 8.20 -14.25 22.06
CA LEU A 32 7.95 -13.35 20.93
C LEU A 32 7.56 -14.12 19.66
N SER A 33 6.43 -13.76 19.06
CA SER A 33 5.95 -14.30 17.78
C SER A 33 5.53 -13.20 16.81
N MET A 34 5.67 -13.46 15.51
CA MET A 34 5.23 -12.57 14.43
C MET A 34 4.06 -13.21 13.68
N VAL A 35 2.97 -12.47 13.51
CA VAL A 35 1.74 -12.97 12.85
C VAL A 35 1.97 -13.12 11.35
N ILE A 36 2.43 -12.07 10.68
CA ILE A 36 2.66 -12.09 9.25
C ILE A 36 3.96 -12.87 9.01
N PRO A 37 3.93 -14.03 8.34
CA PRO A 37 5.12 -14.86 8.21
C PRO A 37 6.21 -14.19 7.37
N ALA A 38 7.47 -14.50 7.67
CA ALA A 38 8.61 -14.05 6.86
C ALA A 38 8.45 -14.43 5.38
N GLY A 39 8.54 -13.44 4.50
CA GLY A 39 8.43 -13.56 3.05
C GLY A 39 7.02 -13.39 2.50
N GLN A 40 6.05 -13.00 3.33
CA GLN A 40 4.71 -12.61 2.88
C GLN A 40 4.55 -11.09 2.83
N ASP A 41 3.83 -10.60 1.83
CA ASP A 41 3.44 -9.20 1.75
C ASP A 41 2.43 -8.87 2.86
N SER A 42 2.63 -7.74 3.53
CA SER A 42 1.82 -7.36 4.69
C SER A 42 0.44 -6.81 4.33
N HIS A 43 0.34 -6.13 3.19
CA HIS A 43 -0.87 -5.48 2.69
C HIS A 43 -1.94 -6.48 2.22
N SER A 44 -1.49 -7.62 1.68
CA SER A 44 -2.37 -8.69 1.20
C SER A 44 -2.59 -9.84 2.19
N PHE A 45 -2.03 -9.73 3.41
CA PHE A 45 -2.12 -10.80 4.39
C PHE A 45 -3.50 -10.89 5.04
N GLU A 46 -4.07 -12.11 5.06
CA GLU A 46 -5.27 -12.43 5.82
C GLU A 46 -4.95 -13.46 6.93
N PRO A 47 -5.42 -13.24 8.17
CA PRO A 47 -5.10 -14.13 9.29
C PRO A 47 -5.86 -15.46 9.19
N THR A 48 -5.15 -16.56 9.43
CA THR A 48 -5.77 -17.88 9.53
C THR A 48 -6.37 -18.10 10.93
N PRO A 49 -7.21 -19.15 11.12
CA PRO A 49 -7.66 -19.53 12.46
C PRO A 49 -6.52 -19.90 13.44
N ALA A 50 -5.33 -20.25 12.93
CA ALA A 50 -4.16 -20.47 13.79
C ALA A 50 -3.58 -19.16 14.29
N ASP A 51 -3.55 -18.13 13.45
CA ASP A 51 -3.05 -16.80 13.78
C ASP A 51 -3.98 -16.09 14.76
N ILE A 52 -5.30 -16.21 14.57
CA ILE A 52 -6.28 -15.71 15.54
C ILE A 52 -6.07 -16.35 16.92
N ARG A 53 -5.78 -17.65 16.98
CA ARG A 53 -5.46 -18.32 18.25
C ARG A 53 -4.12 -17.86 18.83
N LEU A 54 -3.13 -17.55 17.98
CA LEU A 54 -1.86 -16.99 18.45
C LEU A 54 -2.11 -15.66 19.16
N ILE A 55 -2.87 -14.76 18.52
CA ILE A 55 -3.24 -13.45 19.08
C ILE A 55 -4.09 -13.60 20.34
N GLN A 56 -5.09 -14.50 20.33
CA GLN A 56 -5.96 -14.75 21.49
C GLN A 56 -5.18 -15.19 22.74
N ASN A 57 -4.07 -15.92 22.56
CA ASN A 57 -3.25 -16.43 23.66
C ASN A 57 -2.10 -15.49 24.05
N ALA A 58 -1.98 -14.33 23.40
CA ALA A 58 -0.98 -13.32 23.71
C ALA A 58 -1.39 -12.47 24.91
N ASP A 59 -0.40 -11.94 25.62
CA ASP A 59 -0.59 -10.93 26.65
C ASP A 59 -0.50 -9.52 26.04
N LEU A 60 0.33 -9.36 25.01
CA LEU A 60 0.55 -8.11 24.27
C LEU A 60 0.48 -8.34 22.76
N LEU A 61 -0.34 -7.55 22.06
CA LEU A 61 -0.33 -7.41 20.59
C LEU A 61 0.22 -6.03 20.22
N ILE A 62 1.24 -6.00 19.37
CA ILE A 62 1.78 -4.78 18.76
C ILE A 62 1.44 -4.79 17.26
N CYS A 63 0.66 -3.82 16.82
CA CYS A 63 0.25 -3.64 15.41
C CYS A 63 0.58 -2.23 14.89
N ASN A 64 0.52 -2.05 13.58
CA ASN A 64 0.80 -0.76 12.96
C ASN A 64 -0.36 0.22 13.12
N GLY A 65 -1.55 -0.18 12.68
CA GLY A 65 -2.71 0.70 12.51
C GLY A 65 -2.86 1.20 11.08
N GLY A 66 -3.82 2.11 10.87
CA GLY A 66 -4.18 2.61 9.55
C GLY A 66 -4.77 1.52 8.66
N ALA A 67 -4.47 1.58 7.36
CA ALA A 67 -4.91 0.59 6.38
C ALA A 67 -3.97 -0.63 6.30
N MET A 68 -2.83 -0.65 7.00
CA MET A 68 -1.83 -1.74 6.96
C MET A 68 -2.41 -3.12 7.31
N GLU A 69 -3.01 -3.26 8.49
CA GLU A 69 -3.57 -4.53 8.96
C GLU A 69 -5.07 -4.39 9.26
N GLN A 70 -5.87 -4.16 8.21
CA GLN A 70 -7.32 -3.91 8.31
C GLN A 70 -8.08 -4.98 9.12
N TRP A 71 -7.58 -6.22 9.10
CA TRP A 71 -8.15 -7.36 9.82
C TRP A 71 -7.98 -7.28 11.36
N VAL A 72 -7.04 -6.49 11.88
CA VAL A 72 -6.73 -6.44 13.32
C VAL A 72 -7.94 -6.02 14.13
N SER A 73 -8.67 -4.98 13.67
CA SER A 73 -9.84 -4.46 14.36
C SER A 73 -10.93 -5.53 14.53
N GLN A 74 -11.20 -6.30 13.48
CA GLN A 74 -12.19 -7.37 13.47
C GLN A 74 -11.75 -8.55 14.34
N VAL A 75 -10.47 -8.93 14.27
CA VAL A 75 -9.91 -9.98 15.12
C VAL A 75 -10.03 -9.58 16.58
N VAL A 76 -9.51 -8.41 16.98
CA VAL A 76 -9.56 -7.93 18.37
C VAL A 76 -10.99 -7.81 18.87
N ALA A 77 -11.93 -7.28 18.08
CA ALA A 77 -13.34 -7.19 18.46
C ALA A 77 -14.01 -8.56 18.66
N SER A 78 -13.52 -9.61 18.00
CA SER A 78 -14.01 -10.99 18.17
C SER A 78 -13.42 -11.71 19.39
N LEU A 79 -12.34 -11.19 19.98
CA LEU A 79 -11.68 -11.79 21.13
C LEU A 79 -12.37 -11.35 22.43
N ASP A 80 -12.90 -12.33 23.17
CA ASP A 80 -13.44 -12.13 24.51
C ASP A 80 -12.32 -12.17 25.56
N SER A 81 -11.31 -11.30 25.41
CA SER A 81 -10.10 -11.31 26.23
C SER A 81 -9.88 -9.95 26.89
N GLU A 82 -10.27 -9.85 28.17
CA GLU A 82 -9.94 -8.69 29.01
C GLU A 82 -8.43 -8.58 29.31
N SER A 83 -7.64 -9.60 29.01
CA SER A 83 -6.21 -9.68 29.35
C SER A 83 -5.26 -9.27 28.23
N LEU A 84 -5.72 -9.19 26.98
CA LEU A 84 -4.88 -8.79 25.86
C LEU A 84 -4.70 -7.27 25.86
N LYS A 85 -3.45 -6.78 26.03
CA LYS A 85 -3.11 -5.38 25.75
C LYS A 85 -2.82 -5.24 24.25
N VAL A 86 -3.44 -4.27 23.59
CA VAL A 86 -3.19 -3.95 22.17
C VAL A 86 -2.54 -2.58 22.08
N ILE A 87 -1.47 -2.48 21.27
CA ILE A 87 -0.78 -1.23 20.97
C ILE A 87 -0.75 -1.01 19.47
N THR A 88 -1.34 0.09 19.04
CA THR A 88 -1.34 0.58 17.66
C THR A 88 -0.25 1.64 17.53
N MET A 89 0.79 1.37 16.74
CA MET A 89 1.98 2.24 16.69
C MET A 89 1.75 3.59 15.99
N MET A 90 0.79 3.67 15.06
CA MET A 90 0.39 4.94 14.45
C MET A 90 -0.14 5.96 15.48
N ASP A 91 -0.68 5.52 16.62
CA ASP A 91 -1.15 6.42 17.68
C ASP A 91 -0.01 7.18 18.41
N TYR A 92 1.25 6.78 18.18
CA TYR A 92 2.43 7.30 18.90
C TYR A 92 3.39 8.10 18.01
N VAL A 93 3.01 8.32 16.75
CA VAL A 93 3.78 9.12 15.79
C VAL A 93 2.90 10.18 15.13
N ASP A 94 3.55 11.19 14.57
CA ASP A 94 2.84 12.20 13.80
C ASP A 94 2.58 11.60 12.40
N THR A 95 1.34 11.20 12.13
CA THR A 95 0.96 10.58 10.85
C THR A 95 0.84 11.62 9.74
N VAL A 96 1.09 11.18 8.50
CA VAL A 96 0.93 12.00 7.31
C VAL A 96 -0.06 11.35 6.34
N GLU A 97 -0.78 12.18 5.60
CA GLU A 97 -1.68 11.71 4.53
C GLU A 97 -0.86 11.07 3.40
N GLU A 98 -1.43 10.06 2.75
CA GLU A 98 -0.83 9.50 1.53
C GLU A 98 -0.73 10.59 0.45
N GLU A 99 0.33 10.55 -0.35
CA GLU A 99 0.53 11.51 -1.43
C GLU A 99 0.88 10.82 -2.73
N ILE A 100 0.16 11.25 -3.77
CA ILE A 100 0.45 10.92 -5.15
C ILE A 100 1.25 12.08 -5.74
N VAL A 101 2.51 11.84 -6.08
CA VAL A 101 3.35 12.83 -6.78
C VAL A 101 3.31 12.61 -8.29
N GLU A 102 3.70 13.64 -9.03
CA GLU A 102 3.73 13.61 -10.50
C GLU A 102 4.40 12.35 -11.06
N GLY A 103 3.67 11.63 -11.91
CA GLY A 103 4.16 10.43 -12.60
C GLY A 103 3.96 9.12 -11.85
N MET A 104 3.40 9.15 -10.63
CA MET A 104 2.87 7.96 -9.97
C MET A 104 1.52 7.57 -10.56
N GLU A 105 1.26 6.27 -10.59
CA GLU A 105 -0.08 5.73 -10.80
C GLU A 105 -0.85 5.70 -9.48
N ASP A 106 -2.08 6.17 -9.53
CA ASP A 106 -3.04 6.07 -8.45
C ASP A 106 -3.61 4.65 -8.42
N ALA A 107 -3.68 4.07 -7.22
CA ALA A 107 -4.31 2.79 -6.96
C ALA A 107 -5.86 2.85 -6.97
N GLY A 108 -6.43 4.05 -6.89
CA GLY A 108 -7.85 4.31 -6.66
C GLY A 108 -8.70 4.69 -7.88
N GLU A 109 -8.15 4.80 -9.10
CA GLU A 109 -8.98 5.05 -10.28
C GLU A 109 -9.70 3.76 -10.75
N GLU A 110 -10.74 3.36 -10.02
CA GLU A 110 -11.87 2.70 -10.69
C GLU A 110 -12.45 3.68 -11.70
N HIS A 111 -12.44 3.29 -12.97
CA HIS A 111 -12.99 4.03 -14.10
C HIS A 111 -14.46 4.44 -13.85
N HIS A 112 -14.67 5.62 -13.26
CA HIS A 112 -15.94 6.31 -13.36
C HIS A 112 -16.08 6.84 -14.79
N HIS A 113 -16.58 5.97 -15.68
CA HIS A 113 -17.21 6.41 -16.90
C HIS A 113 -18.38 7.30 -16.51
N SER A 114 -18.18 8.62 -16.56
CA SER A 114 -19.28 9.54 -16.70
C SER A 114 -19.96 9.19 -18.03
N HIS A 115 -20.99 8.37 -17.98
CA HIS A 115 -21.99 8.33 -19.03
C HIS A 115 -22.56 9.74 -19.07
N ALA A 116 -22.08 10.53 -20.04
CA ALA A 116 -22.81 11.69 -20.48
C ALA A 116 -24.14 11.15 -21.02
N SER A 117 -25.16 11.18 -20.16
CA SER A 117 -26.55 11.03 -20.58
C SER A 117 -26.77 12.06 -21.67
N ALA A 118 -26.85 11.58 -22.91
CA ALA A 118 -27.44 12.34 -23.99
C ALA A 118 -28.91 12.51 -23.59
N ASP A 119 -29.19 13.71 -23.06
CA ASP A 119 -30.52 14.23 -22.83
C ASP A 119 -31.21 14.29 -24.20
N ASP A 120 -32.03 13.28 -24.48
CA ASP A 120 -32.89 13.22 -25.65
C ASP A 120 -34.11 14.09 -25.36
N THR A 121 -33.90 15.40 -25.39
CA THR A 121 -34.98 16.39 -25.33
C THR A 121 -35.70 16.39 -26.66
N HIS A 122 -36.86 15.74 -26.69
CA HIS A 122 -37.93 16.03 -27.65
C HIS A 122 -38.30 17.52 -27.55
N ASP A 123 -38.05 18.28 -28.60
CA ASP A 123 -38.79 19.51 -28.84
C ASP A 123 -39.05 19.71 -30.35
N ASP A 124 -40.32 19.93 -30.64
CA ASP A 124 -40.93 20.09 -31.96
C ASP A 124 -40.40 21.34 -32.67
N HIS A 125 -39.99 21.25 -33.94
CA HIS A 125 -40.08 22.39 -34.86
C HIS A 125 -40.19 21.99 -36.35
N ASP A 126 -41.36 22.32 -36.90
CA ASP A 126 -41.64 22.55 -38.33
C ASP A 126 -40.63 23.54 -38.96
N HIS A 127 -40.13 23.22 -40.18
CA HIS A 127 -40.33 24.03 -41.40
C HIS A 127 -39.45 23.57 -42.59
N ASP A 128 -40.14 23.22 -43.68
CA ASP A 128 -39.97 23.57 -45.09
C ASP A 128 -38.59 23.84 -45.74
N GLU A 129 -38.40 23.11 -46.85
CA GLU A 129 -37.92 23.56 -48.17
C GLU A 129 -36.46 24.06 -48.31
N ALA A 130 -35.60 23.21 -48.89
CA ALA A 130 -35.33 23.20 -50.35
C ALA A 130 -33.87 22.88 -50.76
N VAL A 131 -33.77 22.36 -51.99
CA VAL A 131 -32.69 22.41 -53.00
C VAL A 131 -31.46 21.47 -52.91
N HIS A 132 -31.50 20.42 -53.77
CA HIS A 132 -30.53 19.94 -54.81
C HIS A 132 -29.01 19.87 -54.50
N ALA A 133 -28.20 18.94 -55.03
CA ALA A 133 -28.33 17.77 -55.92
C ALA A 133 -26.93 17.10 -56.06
N ASP A 134 -26.90 15.98 -56.81
CA ASP A 134 -25.76 15.34 -57.52
C ASP A 134 -24.77 14.52 -56.65
N ASP A 135 -24.28 13.34 -57.02
CA ASP A 135 -24.42 12.46 -58.18
C ASP A 135 -23.62 11.15 -57.91
N ASP A 136 -23.96 10.07 -58.63
CA ASP A 136 -23.09 8.95 -59.10
C ASP A 136 -22.47 7.96 -58.07
N ASP A 137 -22.30 6.65 -58.29
CA ASP A 137 -22.59 5.71 -59.38
C ASP A 137 -22.31 4.27 -58.87
N HIS A 138 -22.97 3.27 -59.49
CA HIS A 138 -22.59 1.85 -59.78
C HIS A 138 -21.76 1.01 -58.75
N ASP A 139 -21.95 -0.30 -58.56
CA ASP A 139 -22.27 -1.37 -59.50
C ASP A 139 -22.60 -2.68 -58.76
N ALA A 140 -23.19 -3.63 -59.49
CA ALA A 140 -23.79 -4.89 -59.03
C ALA A 140 -22.83 -6.12 -59.00
N GLU A 141 -23.44 -7.30 -58.88
CA GLU A 141 -22.93 -8.69 -59.00
C GLU A 141 -22.58 -9.36 -57.64
N ASP A 142 -23.49 -10.06 -56.97
CA ASP A 142 -24.06 -11.41 -57.24
C ASP A 142 -23.07 -12.57 -56.94
N HIS A 143 -23.47 -13.48 -56.03
CA HIS A 143 -23.34 -14.95 -56.15
C HIS A 143 -23.65 -15.70 -54.84
N ASP A 144 -24.89 -16.21 -54.82
CA ASP A 144 -25.27 -17.63 -54.70
C ASP A 144 -25.15 -18.42 -53.37
N HIS A 145 -26.20 -19.22 -53.18
CA HIS A 145 -26.72 -19.94 -52.04
C HIS A 145 -26.05 -21.30 -51.78
N THR A 146 -26.23 -21.84 -50.56
CA THR A 146 -26.70 -23.24 -50.35
C THR A 146 -27.36 -23.43 -48.98
N ASP A 147 -28.69 -23.54 -49.04
CA ASP A 147 -29.71 -24.39 -48.37
C ASP A 147 -29.58 -25.09 -46.99
N ASP A 148 -30.82 -25.34 -46.49
CA ASP A 148 -31.36 -26.35 -45.56
C ASP A 148 -31.53 -25.87 -44.09
N GLU A 149 -32.72 -25.88 -43.45
CA GLU A 149 -33.96 -26.65 -43.62
C GLU A 149 -35.17 -25.95 -42.92
N HIS A 150 -36.38 -26.33 -43.35
CA HIS A 150 -37.74 -25.92 -42.95
C HIS A 150 -38.13 -26.23 -41.47
N ASP A 151 -39.09 -25.49 -40.88
CA ASP A 151 -40.52 -25.91 -40.75
C ASP A 151 -41.37 -24.89 -39.93
N HIS A 152 -42.69 -24.94 -40.19
CA HIS A 152 -43.82 -24.09 -39.76
C HIS A 152 -44.00 -23.96 -38.22
N ASP A 153 -44.69 -22.96 -37.64
CA ASP A 153 -46.12 -22.67 -37.80
C ASP A 153 -46.50 -21.34 -37.11
N ALA A 154 -47.54 -20.70 -37.66
CA ALA A 154 -48.20 -19.53 -37.10
C ALA A 154 -49.10 -19.91 -35.92
N GLU A 155 -49.17 -19.08 -34.89
CA GLU A 155 -50.45 -18.80 -34.24
C GLU A 155 -50.46 -17.36 -33.70
N ASP A 156 -51.61 -16.76 -33.99
CA ASP A 156 -52.15 -15.46 -33.63
C ASP A 156 -52.23 -15.32 -32.09
N HIS A 157 -52.13 -14.10 -31.54
CA HIS A 157 -53.11 -13.56 -30.59
C HIS A 157 -52.77 -12.16 -30.07
N ASP A 158 -53.69 -11.28 -30.43
CA ASP A 158 -53.89 -9.88 -30.11
C ASP A 158 -54.30 -9.62 -28.63
N HIS A 159 -54.18 -8.35 -28.26
CA HIS A 159 -54.25 -7.63 -26.98
C HIS A 159 -55.37 -7.92 -25.96
N THR A 160 -55.12 -7.40 -24.74
CA THR A 160 -55.98 -6.69 -23.74
C THR A 160 -55.64 -7.21 -22.33
N ASP A 161 -55.66 -6.50 -21.21
CA ASP A 161 -55.96 -5.12 -20.77
C ASP A 161 -55.36 -5.03 -19.34
N ASP A 162 -54.69 -3.93 -19.00
CA ASP A 162 -55.05 -2.98 -17.91
C ASP A 162 -55.07 -3.54 -16.47
N GLU A 163 -54.24 -2.91 -15.63
CA GLU A 163 -54.57 -2.34 -14.30
C GLU A 163 -53.30 -2.28 -13.42
N HIS A 164 -52.67 -1.10 -13.32
CA HIS A 164 -51.82 -0.79 -12.18
C HIS A 164 -52.14 0.59 -11.60
N ASP A 165 -52.54 0.51 -10.34
CA ASP A 165 -53.05 1.51 -9.42
C ASP A 165 -52.00 2.58 -9.08
N HIS A 166 -52.44 3.83 -8.96
CA HIS A 166 -51.64 4.97 -8.51
C HIS A 166 -51.91 5.21 -7.03
N ASP A 167 -50.86 5.32 -6.22
CA ASP A 167 -50.93 6.10 -4.98
C ASP A 167 -49.76 7.10 -4.94
N ALA A 168 -50.14 8.36 -4.77
CA ALA A 168 -49.28 9.52 -4.64
C ALA A 168 -48.61 9.54 -3.26
N GLU A 169 -47.50 10.27 -3.13
CA GLU A 169 -47.32 11.38 -2.18
C GLU A 169 -45.83 11.83 -2.12
N ASP A 170 -45.67 13.15 -2.08
CA ASP A 170 -44.58 13.95 -1.51
C ASP A 170 -43.17 13.98 -2.15
N HIS A 171 -42.96 14.96 -3.04
CA HIS A 171 -41.64 15.42 -3.46
C HIS A 171 -41.06 16.40 -2.42
N THR A 172 -40.37 15.88 -1.40
CA THR A 172 -39.41 16.67 -0.63
C THR A 172 -38.09 16.71 -1.38
N HIS A 173 -37.77 17.86 -1.99
CA HIS A 173 -36.43 18.15 -2.48
C HIS A 173 -35.46 18.29 -1.29
N THR A 174 -34.82 17.19 -0.91
CA THR A 174 -33.52 17.28 -0.23
C THR A 174 -32.49 17.55 -1.31
N HIS A 175 -31.84 18.70 -1.23
CA HIS A 175 -30.53 18.87 -1.84
C HIS A 175 -29.63 17.86 -1.14
N ASP A 176 -29.36 16.74 -1.81
CA ASP A 176 -28.21 15.91 -1.48
C ASP A 176 -27.01 16.74 -1.90
N ASP A 177 -26.49 17.49 -0.93
CA ASP A 177 -25.12 17.98 -0.98
C ASP A 177 -24.25 16.73 -1.12
N ASP A 178 -23.69 16.53 -2.31
CA ASP A 178 -22.60 15.60 -2.59
C ASP A 178 -21.35 16.06 -1.81
N ASP A 179 -21.41 16.01 -0.48
CA ASP A 179 -20.22 15.89 0.35
C ASP A 179 -19.72 14.45 0.13
N ALA A 180 -18.94 14.27 -0.93
CA ALA A 180 -18.02 13.14 -1.00
C ALA A 180 -17.13 13.25 0.24
N ASP A 181 -17.44 12.46 1.27
CA ASP A 181 -16.54 12.18 2.38
C ASP A 181 -15.27 11.58 1.75
N TYR A 182 -14.31 12.44 1.42
CA TYR A 182 -12.96 12.01 1.11
C TYR A 182 -12.41 11.46 2.43
N GLU A 183 -12.54 10.15 2.64
CA GLU A 183 -11.82 9.48 3.71
C GLU A 183 -10.33 9.74 3.49
N ILE A 184 -9.74 10.53 4.39
CA ILE A 184 -8.31 10.85 4.33
C ILE A 184 -7.55 9.55 4.60
N GLU A 185 -6.87 9.04 3.57
CA GLU A 185 -5.98 7.89 3.68
C GLU A 185 -4.61 8.36 4.21
N TYR A 186 -4.14 7.70 5.26
CA TYR A 186 -2.86 8.01 5.91
C TYR A 186 -1.80 6.99 5.49
N ASP A 187 -0.60 7.46 5.18
CA ASP A 187 0.53 6.57 4.92
C ASP A 187 0.88 5.80 6.20
N GLU A 188 0.88 4.48 6.12
CA GLU A 188 1.09 3.60 7.26
C GLU A 188 2.55 3.17 7.48
N HIS A 189 3.49 3.53 6.61
CA HIS A 189 4.88 3.08 6.61
C HIS A 189 5.76 3.84 7.60
N ILE A 190 5.25 4.06 8.82
CA ILE A 190 5.81 4.94 9.84
C ILE A 190 7.22 4.55 10.28
N TRP A 191 7.56 3.26 10.25
CA TRP A 191 8.84 2.73 10.74
C TRP A 191 10.01 2.98 9.78
N THR A 192 9.74 3.42 8.56
CA THR A 192 10.79 3.66 7.54
C THR A 192 11.65 4.87 7.88
N SER A 193 11.16 5.79 8.72
CA SER A 193 11.96 6.85 9.31
C SER A 193 12.69 6.36 10.56
N PRO A 194 14.04 6.44 10.64
CA PRO A 194 14.80 6.15 11.85
C PRO A 194 14.38 7.01 13.06
N VAL A 195 13.86 8.22 12.83
CA VAL A 195 13.31 9.08 13.89
C VAL A 195 12.07 8.45 14.51
N ASN A 196 11.15 7.94 13.68
CA ASN A 196 9.99 7.21 14.16
C ASN A 196 10.37 5.85 14.76
N ALA A 197 11.33 5.14 14.19
CA ALA A 197 11.83 3.87 14.75
C ALA A 197 12.34 4.05 16.20
N MET A 198 13.01 5.17 16.51
CA MET A 198 13.38 5.50 17.89
C MET A 198 12.17 5.74 18.80
N LYS A 199 11.14 6.46 18.32
CA LYS A 199 9.88 6.66 19.09
C LYS A 199 9.18 5.32 19.36
N ILE A 200 9.03 4.49 18.33
CA ILE A 200 8.42 3.15 18.41
C ILE A 200 9.19 2.27 19.40
N THR A 201 10.52 2.26 19.33
CA THR A 201 11.38 1.52 20.26
C THR A 201 11.13 1.94 21.71
N GLN A 202 10.97 3.25 21.97
CA GLN A 202 10.67 3.75 23.31
C GLN A 202 9.29 3.28 23.79
N VAL A 203 8.26 3.34 22.93
CA VAL A 203 6.90 2.87 23.27
C VAL A 203 6.88 1.39 23.61
N ILE A 204 7.58 0.55 22.84
CA ILE A 204 7.72 -0.87 23.12
C ILE A 204 8.42 -1.07 24.47
N THR A 205 9.50 -0.33 24.72
CA THR A 205 10.26 -0.41 25.98
C THR A 205 9.38 -0.08 27.17
N ASP A 206 8.71 1.09 27.15
CA ASP A 206 7.86 1.56 28.24
C ASP A 206 6.73 0.56 28.53
N THR A 207 6.16 -0.01 27.46
CA THR A 207 5.12 -1.05 27.57
C THR A 207 5.64 -2.31 28.24
N LEU A 208 6.78 -2.83 27.80
CA LEU A 208 7.35 -4.04 28.35
C LEU A 208 7.73 -3.86 29.82
N GLN A 209 8.26 -2.68 30.19
CA GLN A 209 8.57 -2.35 31.59
C GLN A 209 7.33 -2.27 32.47
N GLU A 210 6.21 -1.78 31.94
CA GLU A 210 4.92 -1.75 32.65
C GLU A 210 4.37 -3.17 32.87
N MET A 211 4.44 -4.01 31.84
CA MET A 211 3.84 -5.35 31.84
C MET A 211 4.70 -6.39 32.57
N ASP A 212 6.02 -6.25 32.53
CA ASP A 212 6.96 -7.09 33.27
C ASP A 212 8.00 -6.25 34.05
N PRO A 213 7.62 -5.75 35.24
CA PRO A 213 8.51 -4.99 36.10
C PRO A 213 9.73 -5.77 36.62
N ALA A 214 9.74 -7.11 36.52
CA ALA A 214 10.85 -7.91 37.00
C ALA A 214 12.07 -7.81 36.08
N ASP A 215 11.84 -7.68 34.77
CA ASP A 215 12.88 -7.53 33.74
C ASP A 215 13.04 -6.09 33.24
N ALA A 216 12.36 -5.11 33.87
CA ALA A 216 12.35 -3.72 33.44
C ALA A 216 13.74 -3.07 33.30
N ASP A 217 14.69 -3.38 34.19
CA ASP A 217 16.07 -2.86 34.09
C ASP A 217 16.80 -3.43 32.86
N THR A 218 16.52 -4.68 32.50
CA THR A 218 17.07 -5.33 31.31
C THR A 218 16.54 -4.66 30.04
N PHE A 219 15.22 -4.43 29.98
CA PHE A 219 14.60 -3.73 28.84
C PHE A 219 15.17 -2.32 28.67
N ALA A 220 15.31 -1.56 29.75
CA ALA A 220 15.89 -0.21 29.70
C ALA A 220 17.32 -0.21 29.16
N ALA A 221 18.17 -1.11 29.66
CA ALA A 221 19.57 -1.17 29.24
C ALA A 221 19.71 -1.57 27.76
N ASN A 222 18.92 -2.54 27.30
CA ASN A 222 18.92 -2.96 25.90
C ASN A 222 18.36 -1.87 24.98
N ALA A 223 17.29 -1.20 25.40
CA ALA A 223 16.71 -0.07 24.66
C ALA A 223 17.69 1.09 24.55
N GLU A 224 18.43 1.44 25.62
CA GLU A 224 19.44 2.49 25.58
C GLU A 224 20.53 2.19 24.54
N ASP A 225 21.04 0.96 24.49
CA ASP A 225 22.01 0.53 23.49
C ASP A 225 21.44 0.60 22.06
N TYR A 226 20.22 0.09 21.86
CA TYR A 226 19.59 0.06 20.54
C TYR A 226 19.21 1.46 20.02
N LEU A 227 18.68 2.33 20.88
CA LEU A 227 18.42 3.74 20.56
C LEU A 227 19.72 4.47 20.19
N GLY A 228 20.84 4.14 20.82
CA GLY A 228 22.16 4.62 20.43
C GLY A 228 22.54 4.25 18.99
N LYS A 229 22.23 3.01 18.57
CA LYS A 229 22.46 2.54 17.19
C LYS A 229 21.53 3.23 16.19
N LEU A 230 20.24 3.33 16.49
CA LEU A 230 19.27 4.04 15.63
C LEU A 230 19.61 5.52 15.46
N LYS A 231 20.12 6.17 16.52
CA LYS A 231 20.60 7.56 16.43
C LYS A 231 21.82 7.70 15.52
N ASN A 232 22.75 6.74 15.57
CA ASN A 232 23.88 6.73 14.65
C ASN A 232 23.40 6.51 13.21
N LEU A 233 22.46 5.59 12.99
CA LEU A 233 21.83 5.36 11.69
C LEU A 233 21.17 6.63 11.12
N ASP A 234 20.36 7.34 11.91
CA ASP A 234 19.79 8.64 11.52
C ASP A 234 20.89 9.63 11.11
N GLN A 235 21.97 9.72 11.90
CA GLN A 235 23.08 10.60 11.59
C GLN A 235 23.80 10.21 10.29
N GLU A 236 23.93 8.91 10.00
CA GLU A 236 24.53 8.43 8.76
C GLU A 236 23.69 8.81 7.54
N PHE A 237 22.37 8.67 7.59
CA PHE A 237 21.48 9.16 6.54
C PHE A 237 21.57 10.68 6.36
N ARG A 238 21.55 11.47 7.45
CA ARG A 238 21.75 12.92 7.37
C ARG A 238 23.07 13.28 6.71
N ASN A 239 24.16 12.61 7.08
CA ASN A 239 25.47 12.84 6.48
C ASN A 239 25.51 12.53 4.98
N VAL A 240 24.75 11.52 4.53
CA VAL A 240 24.60 11.20 3.11
C VAL A 240 23.86 12.33 2.40
N VAL A 241 22.70 12.75 2.90
CA VAL A 241 21.89 13.77 2.24
C VAL A 241 22.54 15.16 2.27
N ASP A 242 23.17 15.55 3.39
CA ASP A 242 23.88 16.83 3.51
C ASP A 242 25.08 16.95 2.56
N GLY A 243 25.68 15.81 2.17
CA GLY A 243 26.83 15.74 1.29
C GLY A 243 26.51 15.37 -0.15
N ALA A 244 25.24 15.16 -0.48
CA ALA A 244 24.81 14.68 -1.79
C ALA A 244 24.77 15.79 -2.85
N ASP A 245 24.89 15.39 -4.11
CA ASP A 245 24.73 16.27 -5.28
C ASP A 245 23.26 16.34 -5.76
N LEU A 246 22.44 15.40 -5.31
CA LEU A 246 21.04 15.21 -5.66
C LEU A 246 20.17 15.12 -4.40
N ASP A 247 18.95 15.62 -4.51
CA ASP A 247 17.90 15.51 -3.49
C ASP A 247 16.72 14.66 -3.98
N LEU A 248 16.83 13.99 -5.13
CA LEU A 248 15.77 13.21 -5.76
C LEU A 248 16.09 11.71 -5.75
N ILE A 249 15.15 10.89 -5.26
CA ILE A 249 15.15 9.44 -5.41
C ILE A 249 14.09 9.00 -6.43
N VAL A 250 14.40 7.97 -7.22
CA VAL A 250 13.44 7.34 -8.14
C VAL A 250 13.21 5.91 -7.72
N MET A 251 12.00 5.60 -7.27
CA MET A 251 11.56 4.27 -6.90
C MET A 251 10.83 3.62 -8.07
N ALA A 252 11.41 2.59 -8.67
CA ALA A 252 10.81 1.83 -9.76
C ALA A 252 9.77 0.81 -9.23
N ASP A 253 9.00 1.20 -8.22
CA ASP A 253 8.09 0.37 -7.42
C ASP A 253 7.06 1.26 -6.70
N LYS A 254 6.28 0.69 -5.79
CA LYS A 254 5.47 1.39 -4.78
C LYS A 254 6.36 2.27 -3.89
N PHE A 255 5.77 3.28 -3.25
CA PHE A 255 6.52 4.24 -2.44
C PHE A 255 6.18 4.20 -0.94
N PRO A 256 6.66 3.20 -0.17
CA PRO A 256 6.42 3.09 1.27
C PRO A 256 7.38 3.98 2.09
N LEU A 257 7.93 5.04 1.51
CA LEU A 257 9.06 5.79 2.07
C LEU A 257 8.73 7.25 2.35
N ARG A 258 7.45 7.61 2.48
CA ARG A 258 7.05 9.01 2.70
C ARG A 258 7.68 9.59 3.96
N TYR A 259 7.57 8.91 5.10
CA TYR A 259 8.18 9.36 6.35
C TYR A 259 9.71 9.49 6.24
N PHE A 260 10.36 8.58 5.51
CA PHE A 260 11.78 8.65 5.24
C PHE A 260 12.13 9.89 4.41
N ALA A 261 11.42 10.12 3.30
CA ALA A 261 11.62 11.26 2.42
C ALA A 261 11.42 12.59 3.15
N ASP A 262 10.35 12.73 3.93
CA ASP A 262 10.07 13.93 4.73
C ASP A 262 11.14 14.17 5.81
N THR A 263 11.60 13.11 6.47
CA THR A 263 12.63 13.19 7.55
C THR A 263 13.94 13.78 7.03
N TYR A 264 14.30 13.47 5.78
CA TYR A 264 15.57 13.87 5.17
C TYR A 264 15.43 14.93 4.07
N GLY A 265 14.21 15.42 3.78
CA GLY A 265 13.97 16.45 2.78
C GLY A 265 14.25 15.98 1.34
N LEU A 266 13.99 14.71 1.03
CA LEU A 266 14.19 14.15 -0.30
C LEU A 266 12.94 14.33 -1.15
N ARG A 267 13.11 14.82 -2.38
CA ARG A 267 12.12 14.67 -3.45
C ARG A 267 12.09 13.21 -3.88
N TYR A 268 10.95 12.75 -4.38
CA TYR A 268 10.84 11.42 -4.94
C TYR A 268 9.96 11.37 -6.18
N ARG A 269 10.15 10.30 -6.96
CA ARG A 269 9.24 9.80 -7.98
C ARG A 269 9.09 8.31 -7.80
N ALA A 270 7.90 7.78 -8.04
CA ALA A 270 7.71 6.34 -8.03
C ALA A 270 6.79 5.86 -9.15
N ALA A 271 6.78 4.54 -9.38
CA ALA A 271 5.86 3.94 -10.33
C ALA A 271 4.43 3.94 -9.79
N PHE A 272 4.26 3.68 -8.49
CA PHE A 272 2.97 3.60 -7.83
C PHE A 272 2.97 4.38 -6.51
N SER A 273 1.78 4.72 -6.02
CA SER A 273 1.58 5.10 -4.62
C SER A 273 1.92 3.96 -3.65
N GLY A 274 1.92 4.24 -2.34
CA GLY A 274 2.28 3.26 -1.31
C GLY A 274 1.27 2.12 -1.22
N CYS A 275 -0.02 2.43 -1.42
CA CYS A 275 -1.15 1.51 -1.27
C CYS A 275 -1.50 0.69 -2.54
N ALA A 276 -0.75 0.81 -3.64
CA ALA A 276 -1.12 0.14 -4.89
C ALA A 276 -1.12 -1.40 -4.81
N SER A 277 -2.15 -2.04 -5.36
CA SER A 277 -2.21 -3.50 -5.50
C SER A 277 -1.55 -4.01 -6.80
N ASP A 278 -1.32 -3.10 -7.75
CA ASP A 278 -0.74 -3.41 -9.05
C ASP A 278 0.74 -3.79 -8.97
N THR A 279 1.14 -4.62 -9.91
CA THR A 279 2.50 -5.19 -9.99
C THR A 279 3.26 -4.74 -11.24
N GLU A 280 2.60 -4.14 -12.23
CA GLU A 280 3.22 -3.63 -13.45
C GLU A 280 2.63 -2.26 -13.86
N PRO A 281 3.43 -1.18 -13.87
CA PRO A 281 2.93 0.14 -14.21
C PRO A 281 2.71 0.28 -15.71
N SER A 282 1.93 1.26 -16.13
CA SER A 282 1.70 1.58 -17.53
C SER A 282 3.01 1.97 -18.25
N ALA A 283 3.03 1.75 -19.57
CA ALA A 283 4.15 2.17 -20.42
C ALA A 283 4.41 3.69 -20.36
N LYS A 284 3.37 4.50 -20.07
CA LYS A 284 3.48 5.95 -19.90
C LYS A 284 4.29 6.29 -18.65
N THR A 285 4.02 5.61 -17.55
CA THR A 285 4.74 5.78 -16.27
C THR A 285 6.20 5.35 -16.39
N ILE A 286 6.46 4.21 -17.03
CA ILE A 286 7.85 3.78 -17.30
C ILE A 286 8.60 4.82 -18.14
N ALA A 287 7.97 5.33 -19.21
CA ALA A 287 8.58 6.36 -20.05
C ALA A 287 8.87 7.65 -19.27
N TYR A 288 7.93 8.08 -18.41
CA TYR A 288 8.12 9.23 -17.54
C TYR A 288 9.33 9.07 -16.60
N LEU A 289 9.45 7.90 -15.94
CA LEU A 289 10.58 7.64 -15.04
C LEU A 289 11.91 7.60 -15.80
N ILE A 290 11.95 6.99 -16.99
CA ILE A 290 13.13 7.00 -17.87
C ILE A 290 13.56 8.42 -18.21
N ASP A 291 12.60 9.27 -18.61
CA ASP A 291 12.87 10.67 -18.96
C ASP A 291 13.40 11.44 -17.75
N LYS A 292 12.81 11.26 -16.56
CA LYS A 292 13.29 11.89 -15.33
C LYS A 292 14.72 11.48 -14.97
N VAL A 293 15.03 10.20 -15.08
CA VAL A 293 16.38 9.68 -14.83
C VAL A 293 17.40 10.25 -15.82
N ARG A 294 17.03 10.41 -17.10
CA ARG A 294 17.90 11.03 -18.13
C ARG A 294 18.07 12.52 -17.90
N GLU A 295 16.99 13.25 -17.64
CA GLU A 295 16.97 14.71 -17.43
C GLU A 295 17.79 15.13 -16.23
N GLU A 296 17.59 14.48 -15.08
CA GLU A 296 18.30 14.77 -13.84
C GLU A 296 19.59 13.95 -13.70
N GLN A 297 20.00 13.19 -14.73
CA GLN A 297 21.22 12.37 -14.73
C GLN A 297 21.37 11.53 -13.44
N ILE A 298 20.30 10.83 -13.07
CA ILE A 298 20.20 10.11 -11.81
C ILE A 298 21.03 8.81 -11.92
N PRO A 299 21.98 8.55 -11.01
CA PRO A 299 22.91 7.43 -11.14
C PRO A 299 22.30 6.08 -10.75
N ALA A 300 21.21 6.08 -9.97
CA ALA A 300 20.54 4.86 -9.53
C ALA A 300 19.02 5.01 -9.46
N VAL A 301 18.34 3.88 -9.64
CA VAL A 301 16.90 3.71 -9.38
C VAL A 301 16.71 2.63 -8.33
N TYR A 302 15.69 2.77 -7.50
CA TYR A 302 15.45 1.88 -6.37
C TYR A 302 14.31 0.90 -6.63
N TYR A 303 14.33 -0.25 -5.97
CA TYR A 303 13.23 -1.22 -5.92
C TYR A 303 13.15 -1.80 -4.50
N LEU A 304 11.99 -2.39 -4.14
CA LEU A 304 11.74 -2.90 -2.79
C LEU A 304 12.16 -4.36 -2.62
N GLU A 305 12.31 -4.80 -1.38
CA GLU A 305 12.41 -6.22 -1.06
C GLU A 305 11.09 -6.93 -1.40
N LEU A 306 11.19 -8.22 -1.76
CA LEU A 306 10.04 -9.08 -2.05
C LEU A 306 9.15 -8.61 -3.23
N SER A 307 9.62 -7.64 -4.02
CA SER A 307 8.92 -7.14 -5.20
C SER A 307 9.56 -7.60 -6.52
N SER A 308 8.93 -7.22 -7.65
CA SER A 308 9.47 -7.47 -8.99
C SER A 308 10.48 -6.38 -9.37
N HIS A 309 11.68 -6.78 -9.79
CA HIS A 309 12.71 -5.83 -10.21
C HIS A 309 12.56 -5.36 -11.67
N ARG A 310 11.53 -5.84 -12.38
CA ARG A 310 11.37 -5.67 -13.83
C ARG A 310 11.38 -4.21 -14.28
N VAL A 311 10.70 -3.34 -13.54
CA VAL A 311 10.64 -1.90 -13.87
C VAL A 311 12.01 -1.25 -13.69
N ALA A 312 12.71 -1.57 -12.60
CA ALA A 312 14.06 -1.08 -12.34
C ALA A 312 15.06 -1.54 -13.43
N GLU A 313 14.93 -2.80 -13.88
CA GLU A 313 15.73 -3.35 -14.99
C GLU A 313 15.48 -2.61 -16.30
N ILE A 314 14.22 -2.37 -16.67
CA ILE A 314 13.87 -1.62 -17.89
C ILE A 314 14.46 -0.20 -17.85
N ILE A 315 14.29 0.51 -16.73
CA ILE A 315 14.84 1.87 -16.60
C ILE A 315 16.36 1.83 -16.66
N SER A 316 17.01 0.85 -16.01
CA SER A 316 18.45 0.65 -16.05
C SER A 316 18.97 0.43 -17.47
N GLU A 317 18.32 -0.44 -18.26
CA GLU A 317 18.72 -0.72 -19.65
C GLU A 317 18.65 0.52 -20.55
N GLU A 318 17.64 1.38 -20.33
CA GLU A 318 17.41 2.57 -21.15
C GLU A 318 18.25 3.78 -20.73
N THR A 319 18.66 3.86 -19.46
CA THR A 319 19.29 5.07 -18.91
C THR A 319 20.73 4.86 -18.46
N GLY A 320 21.11 3.63 -18.17
CA GLY A 320 22.38 3.28 -17.53
C GLY A 320 22.40 3.51 -16.01
N ALA A 321 21.29 3.97 -15.40
CA ALA A 321 21.17 4.06 -13.95
C ALA A 321 21.18 2.67 -13.32
N LYS A 322 21.82 2.52 -12.16
CA LYS A 322 21.93 1.21 -11.49
C LYS A 322 20.65 0.88 -10.72
N PRO A 323 20.11 -0.35 -10.84
CA PRO A 323 19.02 -0.79 -9.98
C PRO A 323 19.60 -1.17 -8.60
N LEU A 324 19.14 -0.50 -7.54
CA LEU A 324 19.57 -0.71 -6.16
C LEU A 324 18.39 -1.10 -5.27
N LEU A 325 18.57 -2.12 -4.44
CA LEU A 325 17.57 -2.49 -3.43
C LEU A 325 17.46 -1.39 -2.37
N PHE A 326 16.24 -1.02 -2.00
CA PHE A 326 16.00 -0.11 -0.88
C PHE A 326 14.91 -0.70 0.01
N HIS A 327 15.30 -1.17 1.18
CA HIS A 327 14.42 -1.91 2.07
C HIS A 327 13.34 -1.00 2.66
N SER A 328 12.06 -1.35 2.49
CA SER A 328 10.98 -0.78 3.32
C SER A 328 10.98 -1.38 4.72
N CYS A 329 11.59 -2.55 4.89
CA CYS A 329 11.66 -3.32 6.14
C CYS A 329 10.30 -3.83 6.63
N HIS A 330 9.26 -3.82 5.79
CA HIS A 330 7.94 -4.34 6.16
C HIS A 330 8.01 -5.84 6.52
N ASN A 331 8.86 -6.58 5.80
CA ASN A 331 9.15 -7.99 6.03
C ASN A 331 10.56 -8.37 5.54
N VAL A 332 10.96 -9.61 5.80
CA VAL A 332 12.22 -10.22 5.37
C VAL A 332 11.96 -11.57 4.74
N THR A 333 12.86 -12.06 3.90
CA THR A 333 12.75 -13.44 3.41
C THR A 333 12.85 -14.44 4.56
N ARG A 334 12.30 -15.64 4.38
CA ARG A 334 12.43 -16.72 5.38
C ARG A 334 13.87 -17.00 5.77
N ARG A 335 14.79 -16.95 4.81
CA ARG A 335 16.22 -17.17 5.04
C ARG A 335 16.86 -16.07 5.88
N GLU A 336 16.51 -14.80 5.63
CA GLU A 336 16.99 -13.67 6.42
C GLU A 336 16.48 -13.74 7.85
N PHE A 337 15.19 -14.07 8.02
CA PHE A 337 14.60 -14.30 9.33
C PHE A 337 15.32 -15.42 10.11
N ASP A 338 15.51 -16.59 9.49
CA ASP A 338 16.19 -17.73 10.12
C ASP A 338 17.69 -17.43 10.42
N ASN A 339 18.31 -16.50 9.67
CA ASN A 339 19.67 -16.01 9.93
C ASN A 339 19.73 -14.88 10.97
N GLY A 340 18.58 -14.39 11.44
CA GLY A 340 18.50 -13.35 12.47
C GLY A 340 18.80 -11.95 11.98
N VAL A 341 18.67 -11.67 10.68
CA VAL A 341 18.81 -10.32 10.09
C VAL A 341 17.97 -9.32 10.86
N THR A 342 18.52 -8.12 11.05
CA THR A 342 17.93 -7.04 11.86
C THR A 342 17.43 -5.89 10.99
N TYR A 343 16.48 -5.11 11.49
CA TYR A 343 16.08 -3.83 10.90
C TYR A 343 17.29 -2.91 10.69
N LEU A 344 18.20 -2.88 11.68
CA LEU A 344 19.38 -2.02 11.63
C LEU A 344 20.28 -2.39 10.43
N GLU A 345 20.57 -3.68 10.22
CA GLU A 345 21.39 -4.14 9.08
C GLU A 345 20.75 -3.79 7.73
N LEU A 346 19.43 -3.93 7.61
CA LEU A 346 18.70 -3.57 6.38
C LEU A 346 18.80 -2.07 6.10
N MET A 347 18.62 -1.24 7.14
CA MET A 347 18.71 0.21 7.01
C MET A 347 20.15 0.71 6.81
N GLU A 348 21.16 0.05 7.39
CA GLU A 348 22.57 0.33 7.10
C GLU A 348 22.90 0.05 5.62
N GLN A 349 22.32 -1.00 5.03
CA GLN A 349 22.42 -1.24 3.59
C GLN A 349 21.73 -0.14 2.77
N ASN A 350 20.58 0.38 3.25
CA ASN A 350 19.92 1.54 2.64
C ASN A 350 20.81 2.80 2.68
N VAL A 351 21.58 3.05 3.75
CA VAL A 351 22.55 4.16 3.80
C VAL A 351 23.57 4.05 2.65
N VAL A 352 24.09 2.84 2.42
CA VAL A 352 25.07 2.58 1.36
C VAL A 352 24.46 2.85 -0.01
N ASN A 353 23.26 2.31 -0.26
CA ASN A 353 22.60 2.45 -1.55
C ASN A 353 22.10 3.87 -1.81
N LEU A 354 21.64 4.58 -0.77
CA LEU A 354 21.25 5.99 -0.86
C LEU A 354 22.44 6.85 -1.30
N ARG A 355 23.60 6.63 -0.70
CA ARG A 355 24.82 7.35 -1.07
C ARG A 355 25.19 7.10 -2.53
N GLU A 356 25.08 5.86 -3.01
CA GLU A 356 25.36 5.55 -4.41
C GLU A 356 24.36 6.22 -5.37
N GLY A 357 23.11 6.38 -4.97
CA GLY A 357 22.10 7.04 -5.81
C GLY A 357 22.08 8.57 -5.76
N LEU A 358 22.67 9.19 -4.73
CA LEU A 358 22.63 10.66 -4.56
C LEU A 358 23.96 11.39 -4.86
N TYR A 359 25.07 10.68 -5.01
CA TYR A 359 26.41 11.25 -5.28
C TYR A 359 26.78 11.08 -6.75
N ARG A 360 27.45 12.08 -7.35
CA ARG A 360 27.87 12.09 -8.76
C ARG A 360 29.39 11.99 -8.98
#